data_AF-A0A5C7NUJ9-F1
#
_entry.id   AF-A0A5C7NUJ9-F1
#
_cell.length_a   1.000
_cell.length_b   1.000
_cell.length_c   1.000
_cell.angle_alpha   90.00
_cell.angle_beta   90.00
_cell.angle_gamma   90.00
#
_symmetry.space_group_name_H-M   'P 1'
#
loop_
_entity.id
_entity.type
_entity.pdbx_description
1 polymer ?
#
loop_
_entity_poly.entity_id
_entity_poly.type
_entity_poly.pdbx_seq_one_letter_code
_entity_poly.pdbx_strand_id
1 'polypeptide(L)'
;MKTLVYSFAAVLVLGAALSPHHAAAQGGEIVVKNVLEMRAKDLLAIAVRHIEEHGEAGAEDFARQSAFVDRDLYAYAVRTDGRFLASGGASAALVGDNVLDYRDSEGKAFFREMIDIARRDGEGAVEYRWFNPADSRGEPKVTFFRKVGEVIVAVGYYPPRATSIQARALLEEAVKALDKDRQAGLRRFQDLNDSFIRNDLYVFVVELGSGRFLAHGATPSLVGTNAFTLKDPRGRLIVREMADVGLRKGKGELDYLWRNPMTLKFESKHTFFRIVDGLLVGVGSYNR
;
A
#
# COMPACT_ATOMS: atom_id res chain seq x y z
N MET A 1 -56.20 0.26 -52.51
CA MET A 1 -56.78 1.51 -51.99
C MET A 1 -56.61 1.58 -50.48
N LYS A 2 -55.65 2.37 -50.00
CA LYS A 2 -55.74 3.31 -48.87
C LYS A 2 -54.33 3.77 -48.52
N THR A 3 -54.02 4.93 -49.06
CA THR A 3 -52.86 5.78 -48.83
C THR A 3 -52.93 6.32 -47.39
N LEU A 4 -51.80 6.37 -46.68
CA LEU A 4 -51.62 7.31 -45.57
C LEU A 4 -50.19 7.85 -45.63
N VAL A 5 -50.08 9.16 -45.46
CA VAL A 5 -48.90 10.00 -45.71
C VAL A 5 -48.51 10.73 -44.42
N TYR A 6 -47.21 11.06 -44.32
CA TYR A 6 -46.53 12.00 -43.40
C TYR A 6 -46.30 11.50 -41.95
N SER A 7 -45.16 11.75 -41.29
CA SER A 7 -44.23 12.88 -41.34
C SER A 7 -42.77 12.50 -41.08
N PHE A 8 -41.87 13.21 -41.77
CA PHE A 8 -40.45 13.30 -41.45
C PHE A 8 -40.25 14.03 -40.12
N ALA A 9 -39.60 13.40 -39.14
CA ALA A 9 -39.00 14.07 -38.00
C ALA A 9 -37.48 13.97 -38.14
N ALA A 10 -36.84 15.09 -38.48
CA ALA A 10 -35.39 15.22 -38.50
C ALA A 10 -34.89 15.27 -37.04
N VAL A 11 -34.28 14.18 -36.57
CA VAL A 11 -33.53 14.16 -35.32
C VAL A 11 -32.12 14.65 -35.61
N LEU A 12 -31.81 15.86 -35.14
CA LEU A 12 -30.44 16.37 -35.03
C LEU A 12 -29.69 15.47 -34.04
N VAL A 13 -28.84 14.58 -34.53
CA VAL A 13 -27.86 13.87 -33.68
C VAL A 13 -26.71 14.84 -33.42
N LEU A 14 -26.78 15.55 -32.29
CA LEU A 14 -25.60 16.23 -31.75
C LEU A 14 -24.56 15.15 -31.43
N GLY A 15 -23.49 15.12 -32.20
CA GLY A 15 -22.30 14.33 -31.89
C GLY A 15 -21.70 14.81 -30.58
N ALA A 16 -21.92 14.06 -29.51
CA ALA A 16 -21.14 14.18 -28.30
C ALA A 16 -19.72 13.71 -28.65
N ALA A 17 -18.80 14.67 -28.83
CA ALA A 17 -17.38 14.40 -28.89
C ALA A 17 -16.98 13.73 -27.57
N LEU A 18 -16.72 12.42 -27.63
CA LEU A 18 -16.10 11.68 -26.55
C LEU A 18 -14.69 12.23 -26.37
N SER A 19 -14.53 13.12 -25.39
CA SER A 19 -13.21 13.50 -24.88
C SER A 19 -12.47 12.24 -24.45
N PRO A 20 -11.18 12.06 -24.81
CA PRO A 20 -10.41 10.93 -24.34
C PRO A 20 -10.29 11.03 -22.81
N HIS A 21 -10.96 10.10 -22.12
CA HIS A 21 -10.82 9.90 -20.69
C HIS A 21 -9.33 9.74 -20.37
N HIS A 22 -8.78 10.74 -19.69
CA HIS A 22 -7.49 10.62 -19.03
C HIS A 22 -7.66 9.56 -17.96
N ALA A 23 -7.06 8.39 -18.16
CA ALA A 23 -6.95 7.37 -17.13
C ALA A 23 -6.03 7.90 -16.03
N ALA A 24 -6.60 8.65 -15.08
CA ALA A 24 -6.02 8.74 -13.75
C ALA A 24 -6.02 7.32 -13.19
N ALA A 25 -4.85 6.84 -12.74
CA ALA A 25 -4.70 5.53 -12.13
C ALA A 25 -5.53 5.48 -10.84
N GLN A 26 -6.83 5.19 -10.97
CA GLN A 26 -7.70 4.90 -9.86
C GLN A 26 -7.48 3.44 -9.43
N GLY A 27 -7.03 3.29 -8.18
CA GLY A 27 -7.47 2.19 -7.32
C GLY A 27 -7.12 0.77 -7.73
N GLY A 28 -5.93 0.51 -8.30
CA GLY A 28 -5.42 -0.86 -8.33
C GLY A 28 -5.26 -1.41 -6.91
N GLU A 29 -5.87 -2.55 -6.62
CA GLU A 29 -5.69 -3.29 -5.37
C GLU A 29 -4.21 -3.68 -5.25
N ILE A 30 -3.55 -3.15 -4.22
CA ILE A 30 -2.17 -3.44 -3.92
C ILE A 30 -2.19 -4.67 -3.03
N VAL A 31 -1.63 -5.77 -3.52
CA VAL A 31 -1.55 -7.00 -2.74
C VAL A 31 -0.08 -7.30 -2.52
N VAL A 32 0.46 -6.91 -1.35
CA VAL A 32 1.73 -7.45 -0.86
C VAL A 32 1.40 -8.20 0.42
N LYS A 33 1.48 -9.53 0.40
CA LYS A 33 1.30 -10.34 1.61
C LYS A 33 2.54 -10.18 2.49
N ASN A 34 2.48 -9.25 3.43
CA ASN A 34 3.51 -9.10 4.43
C ASN A 34 3.28 -10.07 5.60
N VAL A 35 4.27 -10.91 5.93
CA VAL A 35 4.21 -11.83 7.09
C VAL A 35 3.91 -11.09 8.39
N LEU A 36 4.43 -9.88 8.56
CA LEU A 36 4.13 -9.04 9.74
C LEU A 36 2.67 -8.56 9.75
N GLU A 37 2.10 -8.30 8.59
CA GLU A 37 0.69 -7.95 8.47
C GLU A 37 -0.21 -9.12 8.85
N MET A 38 0.11 -10.33 8.39
CA MET A 38 -0.62 -11.54 8.78
C MET A 38 -0.52 -11.80 10.29
N ARG A 39 0.69 -11.73 10.86
CA ARG A 39 0.89 -11.85 12.32
C ARG A 39 0.10 -10.79 13.10
N ALA A 40 0.06 -9.54 12.61
CA ALA A 40 -0.72 -8.48 13.23
C ALA A 40 -2.23 -8.75 13.18
N LYS A 41 -2.74 -9.26 12.05
CA LYS A 41 -4.15 -9.66 11.89
C LYS A 41 -4.51 -10.87 12.77
N ASP A 42 -3.60 -11.84 12.90
CA ASP A 42 -3.81 -13.01 13.76
C ASP A 42 -3.86 -12.59 15.25
N LEU A 43 -2.91 -11.76 15.70
CA LEU A 43 -2.92 -11.22 17.06
C LEU A 43 -4.16 -10.34 17.32
N LEU A 44 -4.60 -9.56 16.33
CA LEU A 44 -5.83 -8.78 16.43
C LEU A 44 -7.05 -9.71 16.63
N ALA A 45 -7.14 -10.80 15.87
CA ALA A 45 -8.24 -11.75 15.99
C ALA A 45 -8.28 -12.42 17.37
N ILE A 46 -7.13 -12.72 17.96
CA ILE A 46 -7.02 -13.23 19.34
C ILE A 46 -7.51 -12.17 20.33
N ALA A 47 -7.02 -10.94 20.23
CA ALA A 47 -7.37 -9.84 21.12
C ALA A 47 -8.86 -9.46 21.03
N VAL A 48 -9.44 -9.44 19.83
CA VAL A 48 -10.87 -9.20 19.61
C VAL A 48 -11.71 -10.24 20.32
N ARG A 49 -11.41 -11.52 20.14
CA ARG A 49 -12.14 -12.62 20.77
C ARG A 49 -12.10 -12.53 22.30
N HIS A 50 -10.95 -12.14 22.85
CA HIS A 50 -10.82 -11.91 24.28
C HIS A 50 -11.80 -10.86 24.80
N ILE A 51 -11.96 -9.75 24.08
CA ILE A 51 -12.92 -8.69 24.44
C ILE A 51 -14.37 -9.12 24.19
N GLU A 52 -14.64 -9.95 23.17
CA GLU A 52 -15.97 -10.54 22.97
C GLU A 52 -16.39 -11.44 24.15
N GLU A 53 -15.44 -12.17 24.74
CA GLU A 53 -15.67 -13.09 25.86
C GLU A 53 -15.71 -12.39 27.23
N HIS A 54 -14.86 -11.39 27.45
CA HIS A 54 -14.64 -10.78 28.77
C HIS A 54 -15.12 -9.32 28.87
N GLY A 55 -15.59 -8.74 27.77
CA GLY A 55 -16.02 -7.35 27.70
C GLY A 55 -14.87 -6.35 27.91
N GLU A 56 -15.23 -5.10 28.23
CA GLU A 56 -14.26 -4.01 28.40
C GLU A 56 -13.21 -4.29 29.49
N ALA A 57 -13.59 -4.97 30.58
CA ALA A 57 -12.68 -5.32 31.67
C ALA A 57 -11.54 -6.25 31.21
N GLY A 58 -11.77 -7.07 30.18
CA GLY A 58 -10.74 -7.93 29.59
C GLY A 58 -9.59 -7.16 28.93
N ALA A 59 -9.76 -5.85 28.64
CA ALA A 59 -8.70 -5.05 28.03
C ALA A 59 -7.44 -4.97 28.91
N GLU A 60 -7.58 -4.99 30.25
CA GLU A 60 -6.44 -4.94 31.17
C GLU A 60 -5.45 -6.11 30.95
N ASP A 61 -5.95 -7.24 30.47
CA ASP A 61 -5.11 -8.42 30.21
C ASP A 61 -4.10 -8.17 29.09
N PHE A 62 -4.36 -7.23 28.17
CA PHE A 62 -3.41 -6.89 27.11
C PHE A 62 -2.07 -6.39 27.67
N ALA A 63 -2.07 -5.79 28.87
CA ALA A 63 -0.86 -5.34 29.55
C ALA A 63 -0.20 -6.42 30.43
N ARG A 64 -0.93 -7.49 30.77
CA ARG A 64 -0.51 -8.47 31.79
C ARG A 64 -0.17 -9.84 31.22
N GLN A 65 -0.76 -10.23 30.10
CA GLN A 65 -0.65 -11.57 29.54
C GLN A 65 0.18 -11.55 28.25
N SER A 66 1.15 -12.47 28.16
CA SER A 66 1.99 -12.62 26.97
C SER A 66 1.19 -13.03 25.72
N ALA A 67 -0.02 -13.55 25.87
CA ALA A 67 -0.91 -13.89 24.75
C ALA A 67 -1.26 -12.69 23.85
N PHE A 68 -1.11 -11.45 24.34
CA PHE A 68 -1.42 -10.22 23.61
C PHE A 68 -0.18 -9.46 23.12
N VAL A 69 0.99 -10.10 23.19
CA VAL A 69 2.26 -9.57 22.70
C VAL A 69 2.97 -10.65 21.88
N ASP A 70 3.27 -10.35 20.62
CA ASP A 70 4.04 -11.24 19.73
C ASP A 70 5.28 -10.50 19.22
N ARG A 71 6.40 -10.67 19.94
CA ARG A 71 7.70 -10.01 19.69
C ARG A 71 7.54 -8.48 19.62
N ASP A 72 7.51 -7.93 18.41
CA ASP A 72 7.38 -6.50 18.09
C ASP A 72 5.92 -6.03 17.99
N LEU A 73 4.96 -6.96 17.99
CA LEU A 73 3.53 -6.70 17.93
C LEU A 73 2.92 -6.70 19.33
N TYR A 74 1.95 -5.81 19.55
CA TYR A 74 1.20 -5.76 20.80
C TYR A 74 -0.23 -5.28 20.54
N ALA A 75 -1.17 -5.83 21.30
CA ALA A 75 -2.55 -5.35 21.33
C ALA A 75 -2.70 -4.14 22.25
N TYR A 76 -3.62 -3.25 21.88
CA TYR A 76 -4.10 -2.19 22.75
C TYR A 76 -5.60 -1.94 22.52
N ALA A 77 -6.22 -1.25 23.47
CA ALA A 77 -7.64 -0.96 23.44
C ALA A 77 -7.91 0.53 23.72
N VAL A 78 -8.84 1.10 22.97
CA VAL A 78 -9.35 2.48 23.14
C VAL A 78 -10.86 2.45 23.11
N ARG A 79 -11.54 3.22 23.96
CA ARG A 79 -13.00 3.38 23.87
C ARG A 79 -13.37 4.34 22.75
N THR A 80 -14.56 4.18 22.20
CA THR A 80 -15.14 5.07 21.18
C THR A 80 -15.21 6.54 21.63
N ASP A 81 -15.18 6.85 22.91
CA ASP A 81 -15.13 8.22 23.46
C ASP A 81 -13.71 8.81 23.56
N GLY A 82 -12.69 8.04 23.18
CA GLY A 82 -11.29 8.43 23.19
C GLY A 82 -10.52 8.03 24.44
N ARG A 83 -11.14 7.38 25.43
CA ARG A 83 -10.39 6.88 26.61
C ARG A 83 -9.47 5.73 26.21
N PHE A 84 -8.18 5.86 26.45
CA PHE A 84 -7.22 4.78 26.23
C PHE A 84 -7.30 3.78 27.40
N LEU A 85 -7.54 2.50 27.11
CA LEU A 85 -7.86 1.49 28.12
C LEU A 85 -6.65 0.68 28.58
N ALA A 86 -5.91 0.12 27.63
CA ALA A 86 -4.82 -0.81 27.92
C ALA A 86 -3.91 -0.96 26.72
N SER A 87 -2.66 -1.38 26.95
CA SER A 87 -1.68 -1.65 25.91
C SER A 87 -0.62 -2.63 26.40
N GLY A 88 -0.28 -3.61 25.57
CA GLY A 88 0.85 -4.52 25.79
C GLY A 88 2.21 -3.96 25.39
N GLY A 89 2.28 -2.74 24.84
CA GLY A 89 3.52 -2.12 24.37
C GLY A 89 3.68 -0.66 24.77
N ALA A 90 4.50 0.09 24.01
CA ALA A 90 4.91 1.46 24.33
C ALA A 90 3.76 2.46 24.52
N SER A 91 2.57 2.20 23.96
CA SER A 91 1.35 3.00 24.21
C SER A 91 0.77 2.84 25.61
N ALA A 92 1.34 1.99 26.48
CA ALA A 92 0.93 1.87 27.87
C ALA A 92 1.02 3.21 28.63
N ALA A 93 1.90 4.12 28.19
CA ALA A 93 2.01 5.47 28.73
C ALA A 93 0.75 6.34 28.52
N LEU A 94 -0.16 5.95 27.61
CA LEU A 94 -1.41 6.68 27.34
C LEU A 94 -2.59 6.16 28.17
N VAL A 95 -2.44 5.07 28.94
CA VAL A 95 -3.56 4.44 29.65
C VAL A 95 -4.21 5.44 30.62
N GLY A 96 -5.52 5.62 30.47
CA GLY A 96 -6.33 6.57 31.25
C GLY A 96 -6.53 7.93 30.57
N ASP A 97 -5.70 8.30 29.60
CA ASP A 97 -5.81 9.58 28.88
C ASP A 97 -6.97 9.57 27.87
N ASN A 98 -7.42 10.77 27.50
CA ASN A 98 -8.25 10.97 26.32
C ASN A 98 -7.35 11.27 25.11
N VAL A 99 -7.40 10.43 24.09
CA VAL A 99 -6.50 10.49 22.93
C VAL A 99 -7.10 11.14 21.68
N LEU A 100 -8.30 11.74 21.76
CA LEU A 100 -8.95 12.38 20.60
C LEU A 100 -8.15 13.51 19.97
N ASP A 101 -7.36 14.22 20.77
CA ASP A 101 -6.50 15.32 20.32
C ASP A 101 -5.02 14.93 20.23
N TYR A 102 -4.69 13.65 20.51
CA TYR A 102 -3.34 13.15 20.34
C TYR A 102 -2.94 13.16 18.87
N ARG A 103 -1.74 13.67 18.60
CA ARG A 103 -1.16 13.76 17.27
C ARG A 103 0.18 13.07 17.24
N ASP A 104 0.46 12.39 16.13
CA ASP A 104 1.80 11.86 15.88
C ASP A 104 2.81 12.97 15.57
N SER A 105 4.07 12.59 15.33
CA SER A 105 5.16 13.52 15.04
C SER A 105 4.98 14.33 13.75
N GLU A 106 4.06 13.93 12.86
CA GLU A 106 3.72 14.66 11.63
C GLU A 106 2.42 15.47 11.78
N GLY A 107 1.83 15.52 12.98
CA GLY A 107 0.61 16.27 13.28
C GLY A 107 -0.69 15.54 12.97
N LYS A 108 -0.64 14.26 12.58
CA LYS A 108 -1.83 13.46 12.25
C LYS A 108 -2.58 13.06 13.52
N ALA A 109 -3.87 13.39 13.61
CA ALA A 109 -4.76 12.98 14.71
C ALA A 109 -5.30 11.56 14.50
N PHE A 110 -4.41 10.56 14.53
CA PHE A 110 -4.73 9.20 14.06
C PHE A 110 -5.70 8.43 14.96
N PHE A 111 -5.75 8.69 16.27
CA PHE A 111 -6.75 8.07 17.14
C PHE A 111 -8.16 8.54 16.80
N ARG A 112 -8.32 9.84 16.49
CA ARG A 112 -9.59 10.40 16.02
C ARG A 112 -10.03 9.74 14.71
N GLU A 113 -9.13 9.65 13.74
CA GLU A 113 -9.38 8.95 12.47
C GLU A 113 -9.79 7.49 12.69
N MET A 114 -9.08 6.76 13.55
CA MET A 114 -9.41 5.38 13.91
C MET A 114 -10.80 5.26 14.53
N ILE A 115 -11.13 6.12 15.50
CA ILE A 115 -12.44 6.13 16.17
C ILE A 115 -13.56 6.45 15.18
N ASP A 116 -13.36 7.41 14.28
CA ASP A 116 -14.34 7.79 13.28
C ASP A 116 -14.60 6.64 12.29
N ILE A 117 -13.55 5.95 11.83
CA ILE A 117 -13.69 4.76 10.98
C ILE A 117 -14.36 3.62 11.77
N ALA A 118 -13.96 3.36 13.02
CA ALA A 118 -14.55 2.31 13.85
C ALA A 118 -16.05 2.54 14.11
N ARG A 119 -16.47 3.80 14.30
CA ARG A 119 -17.89 4.16 14.46
C ARG A 119 -18.69 3.95 13.18
N ARG A 120 -18.08 4.24 12.02
CA ARG A 120 -18.74 4.14 10.71
C ARG A 120 -18.79 2.69 10.19
N ASP A 121 -17.67 1.99 10.23
CA ASP A 121 -17.44 0.73 9.52
C ASP A 121 -17.22 -0.46 10.47
N GLY A 122 -17.01 -0.22 11.76
CA GLY A 122 -16.75 -1.26 12.76
C GLY A 122 -15.31 -1.81 12.75
N GLU A 123 -14.60 -1.73 11.63
CA GLU A 123 -13.21 -2.18 11.51
C GLU A 123 -12.46 -1.37 10.46
N GLY A 124 -11.13 -1.50 10.43
CA GLY A 124 -10.33 -0.85 9.42
C GLY A 124 -8.84 -0.89 9.70
N ALA A 125 -8.11 -0.01 9.01
CA ALA A 125 -6.69 0.21 9.22
C ALA A 125 -6.39 1.71 9.21
N VAL A 126 -5.43 2.12 10.05
CA VAL A 126 -4.85 3.47 10.03
C VAL A 126 -3.33 3.37 10.04
N GLU A 127 -2.68 4.31 9.35
CA GLU A 127 -1.23 4.47 9.39
C GLU A 127 -0.85 5.80 10.04
N TYR A 128 0.13 5.78 10.94
CA TYR A 128 0.62 6.93 11.68
C TYR A 128 2.08 6.75 12.07
N ARG A 129 2.75 7.81 12.54
CA ARG A 129 4.10 7.70 13.10
C ARG A 129 4.03 7.26 14.56
N TRP A 130 4.78 6.22 14.89
CA TRP A 130 4.86 5.73 16.27
C TRP A 130 6.30 5.45 16.66
N PHE A 131 6.61 5.67 17.94
CA PHE A 131 7.93 5.37 18.49
C PHE A 131 8.26 3.89 18.27
N ASN A 132 9.33 3.60 17.53
CA ASN A 132 9.90 2.26 17.42
C ASN A 132 11.13 2.14 18.34
N PRO A 133 11.09 1.29 19.39
CA PRO A 133 12.25 1.09 20.27
C PRO A 133 13.51 0.65 19.55
N ALA A 134 13.39 0.00 18.38
CA ALA A 134 14.52 -0.49 17.60
C ALA A 134 15.27 0.61 16.83
N ASP A 135 14.64 1.76 16.53
CA ASP A 135 15.22 2.82 15.69
C ASP A 135 15.25 4.21 16.37
N SER A 136 14.60 4.36 17.53
CA SER A 136 14.52 5.59 18.33
C SER A 136 13.96 6.82 17.57
N ARG A 137 13.28 6.61 16.45
CA ARG A 137 12.57 7.62 15.67
C ARG A 137 11.09 7.25 15.55
N GLY A 138 10.30 8.19 15.06
CA GLY A 138 8.92 7.91 14.65
C GLY A 138 8.92 7.17 13.32
N GLU A 139 8.70 5.86 13.34
CA GLU A 139 8.54 5.07 12.11
C GLU A 139 7.06 4.98 11.70
N PRO A 140 6.77 4.82 10.39
CA PRO A 140 5.42 4.52 9.96
C PRO A 140 4.97 3.21 10.60
N LYS A 141 3.79 3.22 11.20
CA LYS A 141 3.13 2.07 11.80
C LYS A 141 1.77 1.92 11.14
N VAL A 142 1.48 0.72 10.63
CA VAL A 142 0.16 0.35 10.12
C VAL A 142 -0.55 -0.43 11.22
N THR A 143 -1.73 0.02 11.61
CA THR A 143 -2.53 -0.59 12.67
C THR A 143 -3.89 -1.00 12.13
N PHE A 144 -4.20 -2.29 12.27
CA PHE A 144 -5.54 -2.81 12.07
C PHE A 144 -6.33 -2.72 13.38
N PHE A 145 -7.63 -2.50 13.26
CA PHE A 145 -8.50 -2.45 14.42
C PHE A 145 -9.89 -2.98 14.13
N ARG A 146 -10.58 -3.39 15.18
CA ARG A 146 -11.98 -3.80 15.16
C ARG A 146 -12.68 -3.34 16.44
N LYS A 147 -13.92 -2.88 16.29
CA LYS A 147 -14.81 -2.42 17.35
C LYS A 147 -15.65 -3.59 17.87
N VAL A 148 -15.64 -3.80 19.18
CA VAL A 148 -16.48 -4.74 19.93
C VAL A 148 -17.25 -3.93 20.99
N GLY A 149 -18.54 -3.73 20.78
CA GLY A 149 -19.32 -2.77 21.60
C GLY A 149 -18.73 -1.37 21.49
N GLU A 150 -18.31 -0.79 22.62
CA GLU A 150 -17.64 0.53 22.68
C GLU A 150 -16.10 0.45 22.74
N VAL A 151 -15.53 -0.76 22.66
CA VAL A 151 -14.09 -0.99 22.72
C VAL A 151 -13.54 -1.17 21.30
N ILE A 152 -12.52 -0.41 20.94
CA ILE A 152 -11.75 -0.58 19.71
C ILE A 152 -10.48 -1.32 20.09
N VAL A 153 -10.34 -2.55 19.60
CA VAL A 153 -9.13 -3.38 19.75
C VAL A 153 -8.24 -3.15 18.56
N ALA A 154 -6.95 -2.93 18.78
CA ALA A 154 -6.01 -2.57 17.74
C ALA A 154 -4.67 -3.29 17.89
N VAL A 155 -4.09 -3.69 16.75
CA VAL A 155 -2.74 -4.25 16.64
C VAL A 155 -2.07 -3.64 15.42
N GLY A 156 -0.84 -3.18 15.59
CA GLY A 156 -0.07 -2.62 14.47
C GLY A 156 1.34 -3.16 14.37
N TYR A 157 1.88 -3.08 13.16
CA TYR A 157 3.24 -3.48 12.81
C TYR A 157 3.97 -2.32 12.14
N TYR A 158 5.30 -2.34 12.19
CA TYR A 158 6.15 -1.43 11.42
C TYR A 158 6.42 -2.06 10.06
N PRO A 159 5.95 -1.46 8.96
CA PRO A 159 6.21 -2.02 7.66
C PRO A 159 7.71 -1.98 7.35
N PRO A 160 8.33 -3.12 6.99
CA PRO A 160 9.74 -3.16 6.68
C PRO A 160 10.04 -2.28 5.46
N ARG A 161 11.10 -1.49 5.56
CA ARG A 161 11.57 -0.58 4.49
C ARG A 161 12.82 -1.14 3.85
N ALA A 162 12.76 -1.38 2.55
CA ALA A 162 13.94 -1.80 1.82
C ALA A 162 14.88 -0.64 1.52
N THR A 163 16.15 -1.00 1.34
CA THR A 163 17.25 -0.08 1.03
C THR A 163 17.53 -0.05 -0.47
N SER A 164 18.20 1.02 -0.92
CA SER A 164 18.70 1.11 -2.30
C SER A 164 19.65 -0.05 -2.67
N ILE A 165 20.39 -0.59 -1.70
CA ILE A 165 21.28 -1.75 -1.89
C ILE A 165 20.44 -2.99 -2.24
N GLN A 166 19.38 -3.25 -1.47
CA GLN A 166 18.47 -4.37 -1.73
C GLN A 166 17.71 -4.19 -3.06
N ALA A 167 17.32 -2.96 -3.41
CA ALA A 167 16.68 -2.66 -4.70
C ALA A 167 17.61 -2.98 -5.89
N ARG A 168 18.89 -2.58 -5.82
CA ARG A 168 19.89 -2.93 -6.85
C ARG A 168 20.11 -4.44 -6.94
N ALA A 169 20.24 -5.12 -5.81
CA ALA A 169 20.40 -6.57 -5.78
C ALA A 169 19.22 -7.30 -6.45
N LEU A 170 17.99 -6.89 -6.12
CA LEU A 170 16.78 -7.48 -6.71
C LEU A 170 16.67 -7.18 -8.20
N LEU A 171 17.09 -5.99 -8.67
CA LEU A 171 17.15 -5.69 -10.11
C LEU A 171 18.12 -6.61 -10.85
N GLU A 172 19.27 -6.94 -10.26
CA GLU A 172 20.22 -7.89 -10.85
C GLU A 172 19.65 -9.30 -10.91
N GLU A 173 18.97 -9.76 -9.86
CA GLU A 173 18.27 -11.04 -9.85
C GLU A 173 17.16 -11.09 -10.91
N ALA A 174 16.41 -10.00 -11.07
CA ALA A 174 15.30 -9.91 -12.03
C ALA A 174 15.80 -10.02 -13.47
N VAL A 175 16.89 -9.33 -13.82
CA VAL A 175 17.46 -9.44 -15.16
C VAL A 175 17.99 -10.85 -15.42
N LYS A 176 18.70 -11.47 -14.48
CA LYS A 176 19.13 -12.87 -14.62
C LYS A 176 17.95 -13.84 -14.82
N ALA A 177 16.82 -13.58 -14.16
CA ALA A 177 15.62 -14.40 -14.34
C ALA A 177 15.03 -14.24 -15.74
N LEU A 178 15.00 -13.01 -16.29
CA LEU A 178 14.56 -12.76 -17.66
C LEU A 178 15.50 -13.35 -18.71
N ASP A 179 16.81 -13.29 -18.48
CA ASP A 179 17.83 -13.87 -19.37
C ASP A 179 17.71 -15.40 -19.41
N LYS A 180 17.39 -16.03 -18.28
CA LYS A 180 17.23 -17.49 -18.18
C LYS A 180 15.96 -17.98 -18.87
N ASP A 181 14.82 -17.36 -18.56
CA ASP A 181 13.53 -17.65 -19.17
C ASP A 181 12.61 -16.44 -18.96
N ARG A 182 12.44 -15.66 -20.03
CA ARG A 182 11.63 -14.44 -20.02
C ARG A 182 10.21 -14.68 -19.53
N GLN A 183 9.55 -15.71 -20.02
CA GLN A 183 8.14 -15.96 -19.71
C GLN A 183 7.97 -16.43 -18.27
N ALA A 184 8.88 -17.30 -17.79
CA ALA A 184 8.90 -17.67 -16.38
C ALA A 184 9.22 -16.47 -15.48
N GLY A 185 10.20 -15.64 -15.83
CA GLY A 185 10.55 -14.43 -15.09
C GLY A 185 9.37 -13.47 -14.94
N LEU A 186 8.68 -13.15 -16.04
CA LEU A 186 7.49 -12.29 -16.02
C LEU A 186 6.36 -12.84 -15.14
N ARG A 187 6.14 -14.16 -15.12
CA ARG A 187 5.17 -14.79 -14.21
C ARG A 187 5.59 -14.65 -12.75
N ARG A 188 6.87 -14.93 -12.44
CA ARG A 188 7.41 -14.83 -11.08
C ARG A 188 7.35 -13.41 -10.51
N PHE A 189 7.55 -12.38 -11.34
CA PHE A 189 7.44 -10.98 -10.91
C PHE A 189 6.03 -10.55 -10.51
N GLN A 190 5.02 -11.35 -10.85
CA GLN A 190 3.60 -11.10 -10.56
C GLN A 190 3.06 -12.06 -9.50
N ASP A 191 3.82 -13.07 -9.09
CA ASP A 191 3.44 -13.97 -8.01
C ASP A 191 3.81 -13.35 -6.66
N LEU A 192 2.78 -13.02 -5.89
CA LEU A 192 2.89 -12.37 -4.58
C LEU A 192 3.61 -13.20 -3.52
N ASN A 193 3.80 -14.50 -3.77
CA ASN A 193 4.54 -15.40 -2.90
C ASN A 193 5.96 -15.66 -3.41
N ASP A 194 6.34 -15.12 -4.56
CA ASP A 194 7.70 -15.28 -5.07
C ASP A 194 8.67 -14.31 -4.38
N SER A 195 9.90 -14.78 -4.25
CA SER A 195 11.07 -14.00 -3.82
C SER A 195 11.30 -12.68 -4.58
N PHE A 196 10.64 -12.42 -5.71
CA PHE A 196 10.74 -11.12 -6.40
C PHE A 196 9.89 -10.00 -5.79
N ILE A 197 9.09 -10.32 -4.78
CA ILE A 197 8.35 -9.35 -3.97
C ILE A 197 8.84 -9.51 -2.53
N ARG A 198 9.49 -8.47 -2.00
CA ARG A 198 10.13 -8.48 -0.67
C ARG A 198 9.83 -7.16 0.03
N ASN A 199 9.00 -7.18 1.07
CA ASN A 199 8.60 -5.95 1.75
C ASN A 199 7.99 -4.95 0.75
N ASP A 200 8.54 -3.74 0.65
CA ASP A 200 8.16 -2.73 -0.33
C ASP A 200 8.91 -2.84 -1.68
N LEU A 201 9.80 -3.83 -1.88
CA LEU A 201 10.45 -4.10 -3.16
C LEU A 201 9.59 -5.00 -4.05
N TYR A 202 9.56 -4.62 -5.33
CA TYR A 202 8.93 -5.38 -6.39
C TYR A 202 9.58 -5.01 -7.72
N VAL A 203 9.44 -5.92 -8.69
CA VAL A 203 9.88 -5.71 -10.07
C VAL A 203 8.73 -5.15 -10.90
N PHE A 204 9.02 -4.18 -11.77
CA PHE A 204 8.16 -3.85 -12.89
C PHE A 204 8.93 -3.96 -14.21
N VAL A 205 8.21 -4.34 -15.26
CA VAL A 205 8.76 -4.54 -16.60
C VAL A 205 7.89 -3.84 -17.63
N VAL A 206 8.51 -3.05 -18.50
CA VAL A 206 7.84 -2.35 -19.60
C VAL A 206 8.49 -2.76 -20.91
N GLU A 207 7.69 -3.14 -21.89
CA GLU A 207 8.17 -3.35 -23.26
C GLU A 207 8.33 -2.00 -23.96
N LEU A 208 9.55 -1.65 -24.37
CA LEU A 208 9.84 -0.34 -24.94
C LEU A 208 9.16 -0.09 -26.29
N GLY A 209 9.00 -1.15 -27.10
CA GLY A 209 8.41 -1.04 -28.44
C GLY A 209 6.92 -0.66 -28.41
N SER A 210 6.15 -1.27 -27.50
CA SER A 210 4.71 -0.99 -27.35
C SER A 210 4.41 0.03 -26.24
N GLY A 211 5.36 0.27 -25.33
CA GLY A 211 5.15 1.03 -24.11
C GLY A 211 4.28 0.32 -23.07
N ARG A 212 3.99 -0.98 -23.23
CA ARG A 212 3.09 -1.71 -22.33
C ARG A 212 3.81 -2.23 -21.10
N PHE A 213 3.17 -2.17 -19.94
CA PHE A 213 3.60 -2.96 -18.78
C PHE A 213 3.44 -4.45 -19.08
N LEU A 214 4.50 -5.22 -18.91
CA LEU A 214 4.50 -6.69 -18.98
C LEU A 214 4.39 -7.34 -17.60
N ALA A 215 4.88 -6.66 -16.57
CA ALA A 215 4.77 -7.09 -15.18
C ALA A 215 4.81 -5.87 -14.24
N HIS A 216 4.09 -5.95 -13.12
CA HIS A 216 4.20 -4.98 -12.03
C HIS A 216 3.83 -5.65 -10.70
N GLY A 217 4.83 -6.02 -9.89
CA GLY A 217 4.63 -6.88 -8.72
C GLY A 217 3.77 -6.31 -7.60
N ALA A 218 3.61 -4.99 -7.50
CA ALA A 218 2.79 -4.35 -6.46
C ALA A 218 1.43 -3.83 -6.96
N THR A 219 1.19 -3.81 -8.27
CA THR A 219 -0.01 -3.18 -8.85
C THR A 219 -0.38 -3.91 -10.13
N PRO A 220 -0.95 -5.12 -10.00
CA PRO A 220 -1.24 -6.00 -11.14
C PRO A 220 -2.15 -5.34 -12.20
N SER A 221 -3.02 -4.41 -11.79
CA SER A 221 -3.90 -3.66 -12.70
C SER A 221 -3.17 -2.79 -13.73
N LEU A 222 -1.87 -2.53 -13.56
CA LEU A 222 -1.07 -1.80 -14.55
C LEU A 222 -0.68 -2.68 -15.75
N VAL A 223 -0.66 -4.01 -15.59
CA VAL A 223 -0.21 -4.92 -16.65
C VAL A 223 -1.10 -4.81 -17.88
N GLY A 224 -0.47 -4.65 -19.05
CA GLY A 224 -1.15 -4.40 -20.32
C GLY A 224 -1.61 -2.96 -20.57
N THR A 225 -1.46 -2.04 -19.61
CA THR A 225 -1.72 -0.61 -19.83
C THR A 225 -0.54 0.09 -20.49
N ASN A 226 -0.77 1.28 -21.07
CA ASN A 226 0.29 2.10 -21.65
C ASN A 226 1.08 2.83 -20.54
N ALA A 227 2.31 2.37 -20.32
CA ALA A 227 3.20 2.90 -19.29
C ALA A 227 3.69 4.32 -19.63
N PHE A 228 3.81 4.69 -20.91
CA PHE A 228 4.31 6.00 -21.31
C PHE A 228 3.32 7.15 -21.13
N THR A 229 2.07 6.85 -20.74
CA THR A 229 1.07 7.85 -20.36
C THR A 229 0.91 7.98 -18.85
N LEU A 230 1.58 7.12 -18.07
CA LEU A 230 1.48 7.10 -16.62
C LEU A 230 2.13 8.36 -16.02
N LYS A 231 1.35 9.09 -15.23
CA LYS A 231 1.80 10.28 -14.51
C LYS A 231 1.91 10.02 -13.02
N ASP A 232 2.96 10.55 -12.40
CA ASP A 232 3.02 10.66 -10.95
C ASP A 232 2.07 11.78 -10.43
N PRO A 233 1.87 11.92 -9.10
CA PRO A 233 1.06 13.00 -8.53
C PRO A 233 1.51 14.42 -8.88
N ARG A 234 2.73 14.61 -9.38
CA ARG A 234 3.26 15.92 -9.85
C ARG A 234 3.09 16.10 -11.36
N GLY A 235 2.44 15.16 -12.04
CA GLY A 235 2.16 15.22 -13.47
C GLY A 235 3.30 14.73 -14.38
N ARG A 236 4.37 14.17 -13.82
CA ARG A 236 5.55 13.69 -14.57
C ARG A 236 5.31 12.36 -15.24
N LEU A 237 5.75 12.20 -16.49
CA LEU A 237 5.66 10.97 -17.27
C LEU A 237 6.81 10.02 -16.92
N ILE A 238 6.78 9.47 -15.71
CA ILE A 238 7.92 8.79 -15.07
C ILE A 238 8.50 7.64 -15.90
N VAL A 239 7.67 6.81 -16.55
CA VAL A 239 8.17 5.68 -17.35
C VAL A 239 8.78 6.16 -18.66
N ARG A 240 8.24 7.24 -19.25
CA ARG A 240 8.83 7.86 -20.45
C ARG A 240 10.20 8.44 -20.14
N GLU A 241 10.33 9.15 -19.02
CA GLU A 241 11.62 9.68 -18.57
C GLU A 241 12.65 8.54 -18.33
N MET A 242 12.24 7.44 -17.69
CA MET A 242 13.11 6.27 -17.53
C MET A 242 13.49 5.65 -18.89
N ALA A 243 12.55 5.53 -19.83
CA ALA A 243 12.81 5.00 -21.16
C ALA A 243 13.81 5.88 -21.95
N ASP A 244 13.65 7.20 -21.90
CA ASP A 244 14.55 8.15 -22.58
C ASP A 244 15.99 8.10 -22.02
N VAL A 245 16.14 7.88 -20.72
CA VAL A 245 17.45 7.65 -20.10
C VAL A 245 17.99 6.27 -20.47
N GLY A 246 17.16 5.24 -20.38
CA GLY A 246 17.50 3.85 -20.63
C GLY A 246 17.92 3.60 -22.07
N LEU A 247 17.22 4.15 -23.06
CA LEU A 247 17.56 4.03 -24.48
C LEU A 247 18.91 4.66 -24.82
N ARG A 248 19.34 5.69 -24.08
CA ARG A 248 20.64 6.35 -24.29
C ARG A 248 21.80 5.66 -23.57
N LYS A 249 21.56 5.14 -22.37
CA LYS A 249 22.63 4.68 -21.45
C LYS A 249 22.59 3.18 -21.15
N GLY A 250 21.55 2.47 -21.59
CA GLY A 250 21.25 1.08 -21.21
C GLY A 250 20.78 0.90 -19.77
N LYS A 251 20.91 1.91 -18.90
CA LYS A 251 20.52 1.88 -17.49
C LYS A 251 20.34 3.29 -16.94
N GLY A 252 19.71 3.40 -15.77
CA GLY A 252 19.59 4.67 -15.08
C GLY A 252 18.93 4.54 -13.71
N GLU A 253 18.69 5.69 -13.10
CA GLU A 253 17.96 5.83 -11.86
C GLU A 253 17.07 7.07 -11.92
N LEU A 254 15.97 7.07 -11.19
CA LEU A 254 15.00 8.16 -11.16
C LEU A 254 14.28 8.23 -9.82
N ASP A 255 14.16 9.44 -9.27
CA ASP A 255 13.29 9.78 -8.15
C ASP A 255 11.93 10.30 -8.64
N TYR A 256 10.87 9.79 -8.05
CA TYR A 256 9.49 10.19 -8.33
C TYR A 256 8.57 9.86 -7.17
N LEU A 257 7.35 10.42 -7.17
CA LEU A 257 6.34 10.05 -6.20
C LEU A 257 5.60 8.80 -6.65
N TRP A 258 5.50 7.80 -5.78
CA TRP A 258 4.80 6.57 -6.09
C TRP A 258 4.07 6.03 -4.88
N ARG A 259 2.95 5.34 -5.10
CA ARG A 259 2.21 4.72 -4.00
C ARG A 259 3.06 3.58 -3.43
N ASN A 260 3.35 3.64 -2.13
CA ASN A 260 4.04 2.59 -1.44
C ASN A 260 3.06 1.44 -1.16
N PRO A 261 3.36 0.20 -1.55
CA PRO A 261 2.43 -0.91 -1.35
C PRO A 261 2.18 -1.24 0.12
N MET A 262 3.11 -0.88 1.00
CA MET A 262 3.08 -1.23 2.41
C MET A 262 2.38 -0.17 3.27
N THR A 263 2.40 1.09 2.84
CA THR A 263 1.77 2.23 3.55
C THR A 263 0.56 2.80 2.80
N LEU A 264 0.40 2.47 1.52
CA LEU A 264 -0.65 2.96 0.63
C LEU A 264 -0.62 4.47 0.34
N LYS A 265 0.39 5.20 0.84
CA LYS A 265 0.62 6.63 0.58
C LYS A 265 1.53 6.86 -0.61
N PHE A 266 1.44 8.05 -1.22
CA PHE A 266 2.43 8.52 -2.16
C PHE A 266 3.68 8.99 -1.42
N GLU A 267 4.80 8.35 -1.73
CA GLU A 267 6.11 8.59 -1.11
C GLU A 267 7.17 8.78 -2.19
N SER A 268 8.31 9.38 -1.83
CA SER A 268 9.46 9.47 -2.73
C SER A 268 10.06 8.08 -2.93
N LYS A 269 10.03 7.60 -4.18
CA LYS A 269 10.61 6.33 -4.58
C LYS A 269 11.83 6.58 -5.47
N HIS A 270 12.96 6.02 -5.08
CA HIS A 270 14.18 6.01 -5.87
C HIS A 270 14.28 4.67 -6.60
N THR A 271 14.21 4.68 -7.93
CA THR A 271 14.19 3.46 -8.76
C THR A 271 15.43 3.34 -9.61
N PHE A 272 16.04 2.15 -9.59
CA PHE A 272 17.05 1.71 -10.54
C PHE A 272 16.39 0.95 -11.68
N PHE A 273 16.86 1.16 -12.91
CA PHE A 273 16.36 0.43 -14.06
C PHE A 273 17.45 0.13 -15.08
N ARG A 274 17.21 -0.91 -15.89
CA ARG A 274 18.10 -1.36 -16.97
C ARG A 274 17.26 -1.75 -18.19
N ILE A 275 17.84 -1.55 -19.37
CA ILE A 275 17.30 -2.02 -20.64
C ILE A 275 17.92 -3.38 -20.98
N VAL A 276 17.08 -4.39 -21.20
CA VAL A 276 17.49 -5.75 -21.57
C VAL A 276 16.55 -6.23 -22.66
N ASP A 277 17.06 -6.53 -23.85
CA ASP A 277 16.29 -7.04 -24.99
C ASP A 277 15.00 -6.29 -25.31
N GLY A 278 15.06 -4.95 -25.31
CA GLY A 278 13.89 -4.09 -25.56
C GLY A 278 12.93 -3.97 -24.38
N LEU A 279 13.27 -4.51 -23.21
CA LEU A 279 12.52 -4.36 -21.96
C LEU A 279 13.20 -3.35 -21.04
N LEU A 280 12.43 -2.45 -20.45
CA LEU A 280 12.83 -1.67 -19.28
C LEU A 280 12.44 -2.46 -18.04
N VAL A 281 13.42 -2.87 -17.25
CA VAL A 281 13.24 -3.59 -15.98
C VAL A 281 13.61 -2.64 -14.85
N GLY A 282 12.72 -2.44 -13.89
CA GLY A 282 12.92 -1.50 -12.80
C GLY A 282 12.59 -2.06 -11.42
N VAL A 283 13.39 -1.64 -10.44
CA VAL A 283 13.19 -1.92 -9.00
C VAL A 283 13.58 -0.66 -8.23
N GLY A 284 12.81 -0.29 -7.22
CA GLY A 284 13.12 0.87 -6.40
C GLY A 284 12.78 0.69 -4.93
N SER A 285 13.38 1.52 -4.10
CA SER A 285 13.12 1.64 -2.66
C SER A 285 12.47 2.98 -2.35
N TYR A 286 11.72 3.04 -1.26
CA TYR A 286 11.11 4.28 -0.79
C TYR A 286 12.05 4.97 0.20
N ASN A 287 12.22 6.27 0.04
CA ASN A 287 13.09 7.05 0.93
C ASN A 287 12.45 7.12 2.33
N ARG A 288 13.29 7.03 3.37
CA ARG A 288 12.89 7.19 4.78
C ARG A 288 12.60 8.65 5.12
#